data_AF-A0AAD5VRF6-F1
#
_entry.id   AF-A0AAD5VRF6-F1
#
_cell.length_a   1.000
_cell.length_b   1.000
_cell.length_c   1.000
_cell.angle_alpha   90.00
_cell.angle_beta   90.00
_cell.angle_gamma   90.00
#
_symmetry.space_group_name_H-M   'P 1'
#
loop_
_entity.id
_entity.type
_entity.pdbx_description
1 polymer ?
#
loop_
_entity_poly.entity_id
_entity_poly.type
_entity_poly.pdbx_seq_one_letter_code
_entity_poly.pdbx_strand_id
1 'polypeptide(L)'
;MDPSIWNDVQIHPNVDGELFLAGAGLDDQALSLQKQGDYLGAEKVYLQALQLKLAGAGDDHITTAQTRNGLGELYIIMRKFDEAEDQLKRALAVFKAINSQTLDAPVTIENLAQVYEGKGDLQKALDTRLSGDPNRMVCSNTDCMRGYFKKGDLKTCSICKVTFYCGKDCQASAI
;
A
#
# COMPACT_ATOMS: atom_id res chain seq x y z
N MET A 1 12.56 -11.45 -3.99
CA MET A 1 12.93 -10.30 -3.13
C MET A 1 13.89 -10.82 -2.08
N ASP A 2 15.00 -10.10 -1.87
CA ASP A 2 16.01 -10.44 -0.87
C ASP A 2 15.41 -10.28 0.55
N PRO A 3 15.52 -11.26 1.46
CA PRO A 3 15.10 -11.14 2.85
C PRO A 3 15.98 -10.21 3.72
N SER A 4 17.16 -9.79 3.24
CA SER A 4 18.12 -9.01 4.01
C SER A 4 17.71 -7.54 4.24
N ILE A 5 16.82 -7.00 3.40
CA ILE A 5 16.33 -5.60 3.48
C ILE A 5 15.48 -5.27 4.72
N TRP A 6 15.07 -6.27 5.51
CA TRP A 6 14.22 -6.05 6.69
C TRP A 6 15.00 -5.99 8.02
N ASN A 7 16.31 -6.30 8.01
CA ASN A 7 17.10 -6.45 9.24
C ASN A 7 17.60 -5.13 9.84
N ASP A 8 17.46 -4.01 9.13
CA ASP A 8 18.02 -2.70 9.53
C ASP A 8 16.96 -1.67 10.00
N VAL A 9 15.70 -2.08 10.16
CA VAL A 9 14.62 -1.19 10.63
C VAL A 9 14.84 -0.87 12.12
N GLN A 10 15.33 0.32 12.43
CA GLN A 10 15.50 0.79 13.81
C GLN A 10 14.23 1.53 14.24
N ILE A 11 13.41 0.89 15.08
CA ILE A 11 12.26 1.56 15.70
C ILE A 11 12.81 2.66 16.62
N HIS A 12 12.89 3.89 16.11
CA HIS A 12 13.38 5.05 16.86
C HIS A 12 12.48 5.33 18.07
N PRO A 13 13.00 5.26 19.31
CA PRO A 13 12.19 5.45 20.52
C PRO A 13 11.95 6.92 20.89
N ASN A 14 12.60 7.88 20.21
CA ASN A 14 12.46 9.32 20.48
C ASN A 14 11.85 10.05 19.28
N VAL A 15 10.56 10.30 19.37
CA VAL A 15 9.79 11.12 18.43
C VAL A 15 9.96 12.58 18.81
N ASP A 16 10.38 13.45 17.89
CA ASP A 16 10.20 14.89 18.05
C ASP A 16 8.70 15.18 17.95
N GLY A 17 8.05 15.32 19.12
CA GLY A 17 6.60 15.42 19.23
C GLY A 17 6.02 16.64 18.51
N GLU A 18 6.75 17.74 18.40
CA GLU A 18 6.24 18.95 17.75
C GLU A 18 6.18 18.79 16.22
N LEU A 19 7.26 18.30 15.62
CA LEU A 19 7.31 18.00 14.19
C LEU A 19 6.36 16.86 13.80
N PHE A 20 6.26 15.84 14.65
CA PHE A 20 5.33 14.74 14.44
C PHE A 20 3.87 15.21 14.47
N LEU A 21 3.49 16.04 15.44
CA LEU A 21 2.14 16.60 15.52
C LEU A 21 1.85 17.60 14.40
N ALA A 22 2.85 18.33 13.91
CA ALA A 22 2.69 19.21 12.74
C ALA A 22 2.34 18.43 11.46
N GLY A 23 2.72 17.15 11.38
CA GLY A 23 2.34 16.25 10.31
C GLY A 23 0.97 15.57 10.49
N ALA A 24 0.31 15.75 11.65
CA ALA A 24 -0.97 15.12 11.95
C ALA A 24 -2.10 15.74 11.12
N GLY A 25 -2.99 14.90 10.58
CA GLY A 25 -4.12 15.34 9.75
C GLY A 25 -3.77 15.75 8.32
N LEU A 26 -2.49 15.90 7.97
CA LEU A 26 -2.08 16.15 6.57
C LEU A 26 -2.40 14.95 5.67
N ASP A 27 -2.28 13.72 6.16
CA ASP A 27 -2.67 12.53 5.39
C ASP A 27 -4.18 12.55 5.06
N ASP A 28 -5.01 12.93 6.03
CA ASP A 28 -6.47 13.02 5.84
C ASP A 28 -6.82 14.13 4.87
N GLN A 29 -6.12 15.27 4.94
CA GLN A 29 -6.25 16.36 3.97
C GLN A 29 -5.87 15.90 2.56
N ALA A 30 -4.74 15.22 2.40
CA ALA A 30 -4.28 14.70 1.13
C ALA A 30 -5.26 13.68 0.55
N LEU A 31 -5.77 12.76 1.39
CA LEU A 31 -6.80 11.80 1.00
C LEU A 31 -8.10 12.49 0.56
N SER A 32 -8.51 13.57 1.24
CA SER A 32 -9.68 14.35 0.87
C SER A 32 -9.50 15.02 -0.51
N LEU A 33 -8.33 15.61 -0.78
CA LEU A 33 -7.98 16.18 -2.09
C LEU A 33 -7.98 15.10 -3.18
N GLN A 34 -7.40 13.93 -2.91
CA GLN A 34 -7.41 12.79 -3.82
C GLN A 34 -8.84 12.37 -4.18
N LYS A 35 -9.73 12.26 -3.19
CA LYS A 35 -11.16 11.92 -3.42
C LYS A 35 -11.91 12.97 -4.24
N GLN A 36 -11.48 14.23 -4.16
CA GLN A 36 -12.02 15.34 -4.96
C GLN A 36 -11.40 15.40 -6.38
N GLY A 37 -10.40 14.57 -6.68
CA GLY A 37 -9.70 14.55 -7.95
C GLY A 37 -8.55 15.54 -8.06
N ASP A 38 -8.21 16.28 -6.99
CA ASP A 38 -7.04 17.15 -6.96
C ASP A 38 -5.79 16.35 -6.60
N TYR A 39 -5.30 15.58 -7.58
CA TYR A 39 -4.16 14.70 -7.38
C TYR A 39 -2.84 15.44 -7.14
N LEU A 40 -2.65 16.60 -7.77
CA LEU A 40 -1.45 17.42 -7.58
C LEU A 40 -1.44 18.10 -6.21
N GLY A 41 -2.61 18.59 -5.75
CA GLY A 41 -2.79 19.07 -4.39
C GLY A 41 -2.52 17.97 -3.37
N ALA A 42 -3.07 16.77 -3.58
CA ALA A 42 -2.83 15.62 -2.73
C ALA A 42 -1.35 15.25 -2.67
N GLU A 43 -0.65 15.21 -3.81
CA GLU A 43 0.79 14.90 -3.90
C GLU A 43 1.60 15.87 -3.05
N LYS A 44 1.33 17.18 -3.18
CA LYS A 44 2.00 18.21 -2.40
C LYS A 44 1.80 18.03 -0.89
N VAL A 45 0.57 17.78 -0.46
CA VAL A 45 0.25 17.63 0.98
C VAL A 45 0.87 16.35 1.54
N TYR A 46 0.80 15.24 0.81
CA TYR A 46 1.46 14.00 1.24
C TYR A 46 2.98 14.15 1.33
N LEU A 47 3.63 14.82 0.38
CA LEU A 47 5.08 15.07 0.45
C LEU A 47 5.46 15.95 1.64
N GLN A 48 4.64 16.95 1.98
CA GLN A 48 4.82 17.75 3.18
C GLN A 48 4.68 16.90 4.46
N ALA A 49 3.64 16.05 4.52
CA ALA A 49 3.45 15.12 5.64
C ALA A 49 4.65 14.18 5.79
N LEU A 50 5.14 13.64 4.67
CA LEU A 50 6.29 12.74 4.65
C LEU A 50 7.55 13.42 5.17
N GLN A 51 7.82 14.66 4.75
CA GLN A 51 8.97 15.44 5.22
C GLN A 51 8.93 15.64 6.74
N LEU A 52 7.79 16.04 7.29
CA LEU A 52 7.63 16.28 8.72
C LEU A 52 7.78 15.00 9.54
N LYS A 53 7.19 13.89 9.08
CA LYS A 53 7.26 12.60 9.78
C LYS A 53 8.65 11.95 9.67
N LEU A 54 9.34 12.12 8.55
CA LEU A 54 10.74 11.73 8.43
C LEU A 54 11.62 12.49 9.42
N ALA A 55 11.43 13.80 9.54
CA ALA A 55 12.20 14.62 10.48
C ALA A 55 11.84 14.33 11.94
N GLY A 56 10.57 14.06 12.24
CA GLY A 56 10.11 13.87 13.62
C GLY A 56 10.23 12.45 14.16
N ALA A 57 10.01 11.43 13.33
CA ALA A 57 9.93 10.03 13.75
C ALA A 57 10.87 9.09 13.00
N GLY A 58 11.42 9.51 11.87
CA GLY A 58 12.27 8.69 11.00
C GLY A 58 11.48 7.87 9.97
N ASP A 59 12.23 7.19 9.09
CA ASP A 59 11.66 6.42 7.97
C ASP A 59 10.98 5.12 8.44
N ASP A 60 11.48 4.56 9.54
CA ASP A 60 11.06 3.27 10.10
C ASP A 60 9.81 3.36 10.98
N HIS A 61 9.19 4.54 11.08
CA HIS A 61 8.02 4.75 11.90
C HIS A 61 6.72 4.41 11.16
N ILE A 62 5.76 3.79 11.86
CA ILE A 62 4.49 3.33 11.27
C ILE A 62 3.71 4.46 10.58
N THR A 63 3.70 5.67 11.13
CA THR A 63 3.01 6.82 10.51
C THR A 63 3.71 7.33 9.25
N THR A 64 5.04 7.21 9.18
CA THR A 64 5.81 7.50 7.98
C THR A 64 5.47 6.48 6.89
N ALA A 65 5.43 5.19 7.25
CA ALA A 65 5.01 4.12 6.37
C ALA A 65 3.58 4.31 5.84
N GLN A 66 2.62 4.74 6.67
CA GLN A 66 1.26 5.06 6.25
C GLN A 66 1.22 6.19 5.21
N THR A 67 2.02 7.24 5.42
CA THR A 67 2.14 8.36 4.46
C THR A 67 2.70 7.88 3.11
N ARG A 68 3.73 7.03 3.15
CA ARG A 68 4.30 6.42 1.95
C ARG A 68 3.29 5.52 1.22
N ASN A 69 2.50 4.74 1.94
CA ASN A 69 1.44 3.94 1.33
C ASN A 69 0.39 4.83 0.63
N GLY A 70 0.00 5.95 1.24
CA GLY A 70 -0.89 6.94 0.61
C GLY A 70 -0.31 7.57 -0.66
N LEU A 71 0.97 7.96 -0.64
CA LEU A 71 1.68 8.41 -1.85
C LEU A 71 1.71 7.33 -2.94
N GLY A 72 1.95 6.08 -2.55
CA GLY A 72 1.93 4.95 -3.45
C GLY A 72 0.58 4.78 -4.16
N GLU A 73 -0.51 4.84 -3.42
CA GLU A 73 -1.87 4.79 -3.96
C GLU A 73 -2.15 5.95 -4.93
N LEU A 74 -1.80 7.18 -4.52
CA LEU A 74 -1.94 8.36 -5.37
C LEU A 74 -1.14 8.22 -6.68
N TYR A 75 0.09 7.72 -6.61
CA TYR A 75 0.92 7.51 -7.79
C TYR A 75 0.39 6.41 -8.71
N ILE A 76 -0.29 5.38 -8.20
CA ILE A 76 -1.02 4.42 -9.04
C ILE A 76 -2.11 5.14 -9.84
N ILE A 77 -2.91 6.00 -9.20
CA ILE A 77 -3.97 6.78 -9.86
C ILE A 77 -3.39 7.69 -10.94
N MET A 78 -2.24 8.31 -10.67
CA MET A 78 -1.51 9.16 -11.61
C MET A 78 -0.73 8.39 -12.69
N ARG A 79 -0.74 7.04 -12.64
CA ARG A 79 0.05 6.14 -13.51
C ARG A 79 1.57 6.35 -13.42
N LYS A 80 2.05 6.87 -12.29
CA LYS A 80 3.47 7.04 -11.90
C LYS A 80 3.99 5.77 -11.22
N PHE A 81 4.08 4.68 -11.99
CA PHE A 81 4.26 3.34 -11.42
C PHE A 81 5.64 3.10 -10.78
N ASP A 82 6.69 3.79 -11.22
CA ASP A 82 8.02 3.66 -10.63
C ASP A 82 8.10 4.35 -9.26
N GLU A 83 7.53 5.54 -9.16
CA GLU A 83 7.42 6.27 -7.90
C GLU A 83 6.50 5.53 -6.91
N ALA A 84 5.39 4.97 -7.38
CA ALA A 84 4.51 4.13 -6.57
C ALA A 84 5.27 2.92 -5.99
N GLU A 85 6.06 2.21 -6.82
CA GLU A 85 6.81 1.03 -6.39
C GLU A 85 7.81 1.36 -5.26
N ASP A 86 8.55 2.47 -5.37
CA ASP A 86 9.50 2.88 -4.34
C ASP A 86 8.81 3.18 -3.00
N GLN A 87 7.73 3.98 -3.02
CA GLN A 87 7.02 4.36 -1.80
C GLN A 87 6.41 3.14 -1.10
N LEU A 88 5.73 2.27 -1.87
CA LEU A 88 5.06 1.11 -1.31
C LEU A 88 6.03 0.05 -0.80
N LYS A 89 7.20 -0.14 -1.43
CA LYS A 89 8.22 -1.07 -0.92
C LYS A 89 8.76 -0.65 0.44
N ARG A 90 9.04 0.65 0.62
CA ARG A 90 9.50 1.19 1.92
C ARG A 90 8.42 1.08 2.98
N ALA A 91 7.18 1.41 2.66
CA ALA A 91 6.05 1.24 3.58
C ALA A 91 5.89 -0.22 4.02
N LEU A 92 5.92 -1.16 3.06
CA LEU A 92 5.78 -2.59 3.33
C LEU A 92 6.90 -3.12 4.24
N ALA A 93 8.10 -2.54 4.18
CA ALA A 93 9.21 -2.89 5.06
C ALA A 93 8.90 -2.68 6.52
N VAL A 94 8.44 -1.47 6.83
CA VAL A 94 8.06 -1.11 8.19
C VAL A 94 6.89 -1.97 8.64
N PHE A 95 5.84 -2.12 7.83
CA PHE A 95 4.67 -2.90 8.22
C PHE A 95 4.97 -4.39 8.46
N LYS A 96 5.90 -4.99 7.70
CA LYS A 96 6.36 -6.36 7.95
C LYS A 96 7.22 -6.45 9.21
N ALA A 97 8.11 -5.49 9.44
CA ALA A 97 9.00 -5.49 10.60
C ALA A 97 8.24 -5.38 11.93
N ILE A 98 7.21 -4.52 12.00
CA ILE A 98 6.40 -4.34 13.22
C ILE A 98 5.43 -5.50 13.47
N ASN A 99 5.27 -6.42 12.51
CA ASN A 99 4.34 -7.56 12.57
C ASN A 99 2.94 -7.17 13.08
N SER A 100 2.47 -5.99 12.65
CA SER A 100 1.20 -5.44 13.08
C SER A 100 0.04 -6.31 12.58
N GLN A 101 -1.00 -6.44 13.40
CA GLN A 101 -2.23 -7.14 13.00
C GLN A 101 -3.19 -6.25 12.18
N THR A 102 -2.76 -5.05 11.78
CA THR A 102 -3.51 -4.10 10.95
C THR A 102 -3.57 -4.55 9.49
N LEU A 103 -4.41 -3.86 8.70
CA LEU A 103 -4.56 -4.10 7.25
C LEU A 103 -3.51 -3.35 6.40
N ASP A 104 -2.56 -2.64 7.02
CA ASP A 104 -1.57 -1.83 6.31
C ASP A 104 -0.70 -2.68 5.37
N ALA A 105 -0.13 -3.80 5.84
CA ALA A 105 0.67 -4.69 4.99
C ALA A 105 -0.16 -5.34 3.86
N PRO A 106 -1.33 -5.95 4.11
CA PRO A 106 -2.19 -6.47 3.05
C PRO A 106 -2.56 -5.45 1.99
N VAL A 107 -2.94 -4.23 2.38
CA VAL A 107 -3.29 -3.14 1.45
C VAL A 107 -2.06 -2.72 0.63
N THR A 108 -0.91 -2.56 1.27
CA THR A 108 0.33 -2.19 0.58
C THR A 108 0.75 -3.26 -0.45
N ILE A 109 0.55 -4.54 -0.13
CA ILE A 109 0.82 -5.66 -1.04
C ILE A 109 -0.11 -5.61 -2.26
N GLU A 110 -1.41 -5.35 -2.05
CA GLU A 110 -2.37 -5.21 -3.16
C GLU A 110 -2.03 -4.01 -4.04
N ASN A 111 -1.66 -2.87 -3.45
CA ASN A 111 -1.23 -1.69 -4.19
C ASN A 111 0.03 -1.98 -5.02
N LEU A 112 1.03 -2.69 -4.48
CA LEU A 112 2.20 -3.13 -5.26
C LEU A 112 1.83 -4.07 -6.41
N ALA A 113 0.84 -4.94 -6.21
CA ALA A 113 0.38 -5.80 -7.27
C ALA A 113 -0.27 -5.00 -8.41
N GLN A 114 -1.09 -3.99 -8.09
CA GLN A 114 -1.66 -3.07 -9.08
C GLN A 114 -0.59 -2.29 -9.84
N VAL A 115 0.52 -1.92 -9.18
CA VAL A 115 1.69 -1.32 -9.86
C VAL A 115 2.23 -2.27 -10.93
N TYR A 116 2.44 -3.55 -10.61
CA TYR A 116 2.94 -4.52 -11.59
C TYR A 116 1.94 -4.84 -12.69
N GLU A 117 0.64 -4.85 -12.41
CA GLU A 117 -0.41 -4.93 -13.43
C GLU A 117 -0.35 -3.73 -14.38
N GLY A 118 -0.20 -2.51 -13.83
CA GLY A 118 -0.04 -1.29 -14.60
C GLY A 118 1.21 -1.28 -15.49
N LYS A 119 2.27 -1.97 -15.06
CA LYS A 119 3.51 -2.20 -15.82
C LYS A 119 3.41 -3.38 -16.82
N GLY A 120 2.33 -4.16 -16.79
CA GLY A 120 2.11 -5.32 -17.66
C GLY A 120 2.73 -6.64 -17.17
N ASP A 121 3.31 -6.67 -15.97
CA ASP A 121 3.90 -7.87 -15.38
C ASP A 121 2.89 -8.58 -14.46
N LEU A 122 1.95 -9.30 -15.09
CA LEU A 122 0.87 -10.01 -14.41
C LEU A 122 1.37 -11.14 -13.49
N GLN A 123 2.50 -11.76 -13.85
CA GLN A 123 3.07 -12.83 -13.03
C GLN A 123 3.64 -12.25 -11.73
N LYS A 124 4.40 -11.15 -11.82
CA LYS A 124 4.93 -10.49 -10.63
C LYS A 124 3.83 -9.90 -9.76
N ALA A 125 2.73 -9.40 -10.36
CA ALA A 125 1.55 -8.98 -9.62
C ALA A 125 0.96 -10.13 -8.79
N LEU A 126 0.75 -11.30 -9.41
CA LEU A 126 0.26 -12.50 -8.73
C LEU A 126 1.21 -12.93 -7.61
N ASP A 127 2.50 -13.04 -7.89
CA ASP A 127 3.52 -13.44 -6.91
C ASP A 127 3.56 -12.46 -5.73
N THR A 128 3.41 -11.17 -6.00
CA THR A 128 3.36 -10.11 -4.97
C THR A 128 2.17 -10.32 -4.05
N ARG A 129 0.96 -10.50 -4.59
CA ARG A 129 -0.24 -10.79 -3.77
C ARG A 129 -0.04 -12.03 -2.91
N LEU A 130 0.58 -13.08 -3.46
CA LEU A 130 0.83 -14.34 -2.75
C LEU A 130 1.98 -14.27 -1.73
N SER A 131 2.71 -13.16 -1.66
CA SER A 131 3.82 -12.97 -0.71
C SER A 131 3.38 -12.51 0.69
N GLY A 132 2.09 -12.18 0.86
CA GLY A 132 1.49 -11.79 2.14
C GLY A 132 1.01 -12.96 2.99
N ASP A 133 0.35 -12.66 4.12
CA ASP A 133 -0.32 -13.67 4.93
C ASP A 133 -1.49 -14.29 4.14
N PRO A 134 -1.47 -15.60 3.86
CA PRO A 134 -2.52 -16.26 3.10
C PRO A 134 -3.88 -16.26 3.81
N ASN A 135 -3.97 -15.85 5.08
CA ASN A 135 -5.23 -15.71 5.81
C ASN A 135 -5.71 -14.27 5.93
N ARG A 136 -4.94 -13.30 5.42
CA ARG A 136 -5.24 -11.88 5.52
C ARG A 136 -4.88 -11.14 4.24
N MET A 137 -5.67 -11.42 3.22
CA MET A 137 -5.55 -10.83 1.88
C MET A 137 -6.69 -9.82 1.67
N VAL A 138 -6.49 -8.84 0.80
CA VAL A 138 -7.52 -7.82 0.45
C VAL A 138 -7.70 -7.79 -1.07
N CYS A 139 -8.90 -7.44 -1.57
CA CYS A 139 -9.10 -7.18 -3.00
C CYS A 139 -8.78 -5.74 -3.34
N SER A 140 -8.58 -5.50 -4.64
CA SER A 140 -8.54 -4.18 -5.26
C SER A 140 -9.84 -3.37 -5.17
N ASN A 141 -10.95 -3.94 -4.67
CA ASN A 141 -12.17 -3.18 -4.45
C ASN A 141 -12.13 -2.49 -3.08
N THR A 142 -11.74 -1.22 -3.07
CA THR A 142 -11.62 -0.39 -1.86
C THR A 142 -12.95 -0.17 -1.13
N ASP A 143 -14.09 -0.34 -1.81
CA ASP A 143 -15.43 -0.24 -1.22
C ASP A 143 -15.95 -1.60 -0.70
N CYS A 144 -15.11 -2.64 -0.68
CA CYS A 144 -15.52 -3.97 -0.29
C CYS A 144 -15.79 -4.06 1.22
N MET A 145 -17.07 -4.20 1.60
CA MET A 145 -17.50 -4.37 2.99
C MET A 145 -17.09 -5.70 3.64
N ARG A 146 -16.47 -6.64 2.90
CA ARG A 146 -16.13 -7.98 3.40
C ARG A 146 -14.87 -8.02 4.26
N GLY A 147 -14.01 -7.00 4.16
CA GLY A 147 -12.75 -6.94 4.89
C GLY A 147 -11.68 -7.85 4.28
N TYR A 148 -11.10 -8.75 5.08
CA TYR A 148 -10.00 -9.63 4.67
C TYR A 148 -10.49 -11.00 4.19
N PHE A 149 -9.65 -11.65 3.38
CA PHE A 149 -9.92 -12.91 2.72
C PHE A 149 -8.79 -13.90 2.98
N LYS A 150 -9.10 -15.20 2.99
CA LYS A 150 -8.09 -16.25 2.94
C LYS A 150 -7.83 -16.65 1.50
N LYS A 151 -6.63 -17.13 1.19
CA LYS A 151 -6.22 -17.62 -0.13
C LYS A 151 -7.22 -18.62 -0.73
N GLY A 152 -7.77 -19.52 0.09
CA GLY A 152 -8.79 -20.48 -0.34
C GLY A 152 -10.14 -19.86 -0.74
N ASP A 153 -10.41 -18.65 -0.25
CA ASP A 153 -11.64 -17.88 -0.53
C ASP A 153 -11.50 -17.01 -1.78
N LEU A 154 -10.30 -16.93 -2.38
CA LEU A 154 -9.96 -16.07 -3.53
C LEU A 154 -10.43 -16.67 -4.87
N LYS A 155 -11.70 -17.08 -4.89
CA LYS A 155 -12.46 -17.42 -6.10
C LYS A 155 -13.19 -16.17 -6.60
N THR A 156 -14.03 -16.31 -7.63
CA THR A 156 -14.95 -15.25 -8.05
C THR A 156 -15.75 -14.75 -6.84
N CYS A 157 -15.56 -13.48 -6.46
CA CYS A 157 -16.28 -12.94 -5.31
C CYS A 157 -17.77 -12.92 -5.63
N SER A 158 -18.59 -13.64 -4.86
CA SER A 158 -20.03 -13.73 -5.13
C SER A 158 -20.77 -12.39 -5.05
N ILE A 159 -20.18 -11.39 -4.38
CA ILE A 159 -20.73 -10.05 -4.14
C ILE A 159 -20.41 -9.11 -5.31
N CYS A 160 -19.13 -8.76 -5.51
CA CYS A 160 -18.73 -7.80 -6.53
C CYS A 160 -18.40 -8.45 -7.89
N LYS A 161 -18.44 -9.79 -7.99
CA LYS A 161 -18.05 -10.59 -9.18
C LYS A 161 -16.61 -10.36 -9.66
N VAL A 162 -15.80 -9.59 -8.93
CA VAL A 162 -14.38 -9.40 -9.21
C VAL A 162 -13.65 -10.71 -8.98
N THR A 163 -12.83 -11.09 -9.96
CA THR A 163 -11.93 -12.24 -9.85
C THR A 163 -10.60 -11.75 -9.27
N PHE A 164 -10.23 -12.32 -8.13
CA PHE A 164 -9.05 -11.91 -7.36
C PHE A 164 -7.72 -12.13 -8.07
N TYR A 165 -7.67 -13.05 -9.04
CA TYR A 165 -6.48 -13.35 -9.83
C TYR A 165 -6.90 -13.75 -11.22
N CYS A 166 -6.70 -12.85 -12.18
CA CYS A 166 -6.72 -13.29 -13.55
C CYS A 166 -5.31 -13.76 -13.96
N GLY A 167 -4.93 -14.97 -13.56
CA GLY A 167 -3.84 -15.68 -14.25
C GLY A 167 -4.24 -15.99 -15.69
N LYS A 168 -3.29 -16.39 -16.54
CA LYS A 168 -3.52 -16.66 -17.97
C LYS A 168 -4.69 -17.65 -18.20
N ASP A 169 -4.84 -18.63 -17.32
CA ASP A 169 -5.91 -19.64 -17.37
C ASP A 169 -7.30 -19.09 -16.98
N CYS A 170 -7.34 -18.09 -16.08
CA CYS A 170 -8.57 -17.41 -15.69
C CYS A 170 -9.09 -16.47 -16.81
N GLN A 171 -8.19 -15.94 -17.63
CA GLN A 171 -8.50 -15.05 -18.75
C GLN A 171 -9.01 -15.83 -19.98
N ALA A 172 -8.53 -17.06 -20.16
CA ALA A 172 -8.92 -17.95 -21.26
C ALA A 172 -10.33 -18.54 -21.12
N SER A 173 -10.91 -18.51 -19.91
CA SER A 173 -12.23 -19.12 -19.61
C SER A 173 -13.41 -18.15 -19.78
N ALA A 174 -13.15 -16.91 -20.23
CA ALA A 174 -14.16 -15.85 -20.42
C ALA A 174 -14.49 -15.58 -21.90
N ILE A 175 -14.11 -16.48 -22.81
CA ILE A 175 -14.46 -16.48 -24.24
C ILE A 175 -15.30 -17.71 -24.55
#